data_AF-A0AAP5LQ82-F1
#
_entry.id   AF-A0AAP5LQ82-F1
#
_cell.length_a   1.000
_cell.length_b   1.000
_cell.length_c   1.000
_cell.angle_alpha   90.00
_cell.angle_beta   90.00
_cell.angle_gamma   90.00
#
_symmetry.space_group_name_H-M   'P 1'
#
loop_
_entity.id
_entity.type
_entity.pdbx_description
1 polymer ?
#
loop_
_entity_poly.entity_id
_entity_poly.type
_entity_poly.pdbx_seq_one_letter_code
_entity_poly.pdbx_strand_id
1 'polypeptide(L)'
;MNADDKKSSIPSDKVKLFEVLKNQTLSKLTRFSWWESSEAMEQCEIAHEDVFSLTAGPVLLYFQSGLVLGAASDPAQNSVVIWVERNDTGYVTEEPTENDTDLYTISALDNQYSNSYWSQIVGQNIKMINIIKRDPQNALLAELQNEVGVELVMDNGEKFILSHGLHNNSDDFSVITESYIDRRLLANLEWVKLM
;
A
#
# COMPACT_ATOMS: atom_id res chain seq x y z
N MET A 1 18.17 1.21 11.25
CA MET A 1 16.74 0.93 11.47
C MET A 1 16.54 0.48 12.91
N ASN A 2 15.61 1.09 13.64
CA ASN A 2 15.37 0.78 15.05
C ASN A 2 14.40 -0.42 15.21
N ALA A 3 14.29 -0.98 16.41
CA ALA A 3 13.38 -2.10 16.68
C ALA A 3 11.90 -1.73 16.44
N ASP A 4 11.52 -0.48 16.68
CA ASP A 4 10.14 0.01 16.51
C ASP A 4 9.71 0.15 15.05
N ASP A 5 10.67 0.33 14.13
CA ASP A 5 10.36 0.40 12.69
C ASP A 5 9.83 -0.94 12.17
N LYS A 6 10.09 -2.05 12.87
CA LYS A 6 9.75 -3.41 12.43
C LYS A 6 8.27 -3.76 12.58
N LYS A 7 7.62 -3.26 13.63
CA LYS A 7 6.21 -3.59 13.93
C LYS A 7 5.28 -2.88 12.96
N SER A 8 4.09 -3.45 12.74
CA SER A 8 3.02 -2.72 12.06
C SER A 8 2.66 -1.45 12.82
N SER A 9 2.64 -0.31 12.14
CA SER A 9 2.19 0.97 12.69
C SER A 9 1.69 1.90 11.59
N ILE A 10 1.05 2.99 12.00
CA ILE A 10 0.59 4.04 11.09
C ILE A 10 1.75 4.74 10.37
N PRO A 11 1.49 5.38 9.20
CA PRO A 11 2.52 6.06 8.41
C PRO A 11 3.33 7.12 9.15
N SER A 12 2.72 7.93 10.01
CA SER A 12 3.43 9.00 10.74
C SER A 12 4.46 8.45 11.75
N ASP A 13 4.30 7.22 12.22
CA ASP A 13 5.32 6.53 13.03
C ASP A 13 6.47 5.98 12.18
N LYS A 14 6.33 5.93 10.85
CA LYS A 14 7.30 5.37 9.89
C LYS A 14 8.11 6.43 9.14
N VAL A 15 8.10 7.70 9.58
CA VAL A 15 8.80 8.78 8.86
C VAL A 15 10.28 8.47 8.60
N LYS A 16 11.01 7.92 9.58
CA LYS A 16 12.42 7.54 9.40
C LYS A 16 12.60 6.41 8.38
N LEU A 17 11.67 5.47 8.33
CA LEU A 17 11.68 4.42 7.33
C LEU A 17 11.45 5.02 5.93
N PHE A 18 10.50 5.95 5.80
CA PHE A 18 10.25 6.66 4.54
C PHE A 18 11.43 7.51 4.07
N GLU A 19 12.19 8.11 4.98
CA GLU A 19 13.45 8.79 4.63
C GLU A 19 14.46 7.83 4.01
N VAL A 20 14.57 6.60 4.52
CA VAL A 20 15.45 5.56 3.96
C VAL A 20 14.97 5.05 2.60
N LEU A 21 13.65 5.08 2.36
CA LEU A 21 13.07 4.70 1.07
C LEU A 21 13.36 5.71 -0.04
N LYS A 22 13.64 6.98 0.29
CA LYS A 22 13.98 7.99 -0.72
C LYS A 22 15.20 7.50 -1.53
N ASN A 23 15.07 7.49 -2.85
CA ASN A 23 16.01 6.97 -3.85
C ASN A 23 16.22 5.45 -3.86
N GLN A 24 15.42 4.66 -3.15
CA GLN A 24 15.39 3.21 -3.32
C GLN A 24 14.62 2.84 -4.58
N THR A 25 15.15 1.87 -5.32
CA THR A 25 14.47 1.30 -6.49
C THR A 25 13.47 0.24 -6.06
N LEU A 26 12.19 0.42 -6.41
CA LEU A 26 11.16 -0.58 -6.22
C LEU A 26 11.34 -1.69 -7.26
N SER A 27 11.83 -2.86 -6.84
CA SER A 27 12.17 -3.97 -7.75
C SER A 27 10.99 -4.89 -8.05
N LYS A 28 10.04 -5.00 -7.12
CA LYS A 28 8.85 -5.84 -7.26
C LYS A 28 7.73 -5.30 -6.38
N LEU A 29 6.50 -5.51 -6.82
CA LEU A 29 5.29 -5.23 -6.07
C LEU A 29 4.37 -6.45 -6.19
N THR A 30 3.91 -7.00 -5.07
CA THR A 30 3.12 -8.25 -5.04
C THR A 30 1.94 -8.10 -4.10
N ARG A 31 0.75 -8.32 -4.64
CA ARG A 31 -0.50 -8.41 -3.87
C ARG A 31 -0.62 -9.83 -3.32
N PHE A 32 -1.03 -9.96 -2.07
CA PHE A 32 -1.34 -11.23 -1.43
C PHE A 32 -2.82 -11.21 -1.11
N SER A 33 -3.62 -11.91 -1.90
CA SER A 33 -5.06 -11.86 -1.84
C SER A 33 -5.63 -12.98 -0.97
N TRP A 34 -6.73 -12.70 -0.26
CA TRP A 34 -7.50 -13.72 0.45
C TRP A 34 -8.33 -14.63 -0.47
N TRP A 35 -8.46 -14.27 -1.75
CA TRP A 35 -9.21 -15.03 -2.74
C TRP A 35 -8.34 -15.32 -3.97
N GLU A 36 -8.64 -16.42 -4.65
CA GLU A 36 -8.11 -16.64 -5.98
C GLU A 36 -8.59 -15.53 -6.92
N SER A 37 -7.78 -15.12 -7.90
CA SER A 37 -8.08 -13.97 -8.76
C SER A 37 -9.45 -14.04 -9.43
N SER A 38 -9.87 -15.22 -9.91
CA SER A 38 -11.20 -15.38 -10.51
C SER A 38 -12.34 -15.26 -9.50
N GLU A 39 -12.14 -15.72 -8.27
CA GLU A 39 -13.12 -15.58 -7.19
C GLU A 39 -13.24 -14.12 -6.75
N ALA A 40 -12.10 -13.42 -6.61
CA ALA A 40 -12.08 -11.99 -6.31
C ALA A 40 -12.85 -11.16 -7.35
N MET A 41 -12.72 -11.49 -8.63
CA MET A 41 -13.46 -10.81 -9.70
C MET A 41 -14.98 -11.00 -9.54
N GLU A 42 -15.42 -12.22 -9.26
CA GLU A 42 -16.85 -12.54 -9.14
C GLU A 42 -17.46 -11.94 -7.87
N GLN A 43 -16.80 -12.11 -6.72
CA GLN A 43 -17.33 -11.71 -5.43
C GLN A 43 -17.28 -10.18 -5.21
N CYS A 44 -16.29 -9.50 -5.81
CA CYS A 44 -16.08 -8.07 -5.60
C CYS A 44 -16.42 -7.22 -6.84
N GLU A 45 -16.94 -7.83 -7.91
CA GLU A 45 -17.25 -7.15 -9.18
C GLU A 45 -16.05 -6.37 -9.76
N ILE A 46 -14.85 -6.91 -9.62
CA ILE A 46 -13.60 -6.28 -10.05
C ILE A 46 -13.31 -6.63 -11.51
N ALA A 47 -12.96 -5.62 -12.32
CA ALA A 47 -12.47 -5.84 -13.67
C ALA A 47 -11.16 -6.65 -13.66
N HIS A 48 -10.97 -7.48 -14.69
CA HIS A 48 -9.85 -8.42 -14.73
C HIS A 48 -8.48 -7.72 -14.58
N GLU A 49 -8.29 -6.58 -15.24
CA GLU A 49 -7.07 -5.77 -15.18
C GLU A 49 -6.83 -5.04 -13.84
N ASP A 50 -7.82 -5.02 -12.95
CA ASP A 50 -7.82 -4.27 -11.69
C ASP A 50 -7.71 -5.16 -10.45
N VAL A 51 -7.67 -6.49 -10.63
CA VAL A 51 -7.63 -7.45 -9.51
C VAL A 51 -6.42 -7.20 -8.61
N PHE A 52 -5.22 -6.98 -9.17
CA PHE A 52 -4.02 -6.61 -8.41
C PHE A 52 -4.27 -5.39 -7.49
N SER A 53 -5.00 -4.40 -7.99
CA SER A 53 -5.23 -3.13 -7.30
C SER A 53 -6.33 -3.20 -6.24
N LEU A 54 -7.40 -3.94 -6.51
CA LEU A 54 -8.66 -3.84 -5.76
C LEU A 54 -9.03 -5.10 -4.97
N THR A 55 -8.40 -6.25 -5.22
CA THR A 55 -8.71 -7.46 -4.43
C THR A 55 -8.30 -7.29 -2.98
N ALA A 56 -9.02 -7.89 -2.03
CA ALA A 56 -8.69 -7.77 -0.61
C ALA A 56 -7.43 -8.57 -0.21
N GLY A 57 -6.69 -8.07 0.79
CA GLY A 57 -5.44 -8.65 1.31
C GLY A 57 -4.26 -7.66 1.33
N PRO A 58 -3.09 -7.98 1.90
CA PRO A 58 -1.96 -7.05 1.96
C PRO A 58 -1.18 -6.93 0.65
N VAL A 59 -0.26 -5.96 0.59
CA VAL A 59 0.73 -5.84 -0.49
C VAL A 59 2.14 -5.82 0.09
N LEU A 60 3.09 -6.46 -0.60
CA LEU A 60 4.51 -6.33 -0.33
C LEU A 60 5.21 -5.51 -1.41
N LEU A 61 6.02 -4.55 -0.97
CA LEU A 61 6.91 -3.71 -1.76
C LEU A 61 8.34 -4.20 -1.56
N TYR A 62 9.00 -4.62 -2.63
CA TYR A 62 10.37 -5.11 -2.58
C TYR A 62 11.30 -4.08 -3.19
N PHE A 63 12.41 -3.81 -2.52
CA PHE A 63 13.41 -2.87 -2.96
C PHE A 63 14.69 -3.57 -3.40
N GLN A 64 15.45 -2.96 -4.32
CA GLN A 64 16.73 -3.52 -4.79
C GLN A 64 17.77 -3.69 -3.67
N SER A 65 17.67 -2.92 -2.59
CA SER A 65 18.51 -3.08 -1.39
C SER A 65 18.24 -4.37 -0.61
N GLY A 66 17.16 -5.09 -0.92
CA GLY A 66 16.72 -6.26 -0.15
C GLY A 66 15.73 -5.93 0.98
N LEU A 67 15.45 -4.65 1.22
CA LEU A 67 14.34 -4.21 2.07
C LEU A 67 13.01 -4.67 1.46
N VAL A 68 12.13 -5.22 2.29
CA VAL A 68 10.76 -5.57 1.92
C VAL A 68 9.83 -4.95 2.95
N LEU A 69 8.86 -4.17 2.46
CA LEU A 69 7.83 -3.57 3.30
C LEU A 69 6.48 -4.20 2.97
N GLY A 70 5.68 -4.40 4.01
CA GLY A 70 4.28 -4.75 3.84
C GLY A 70 3.38 -3.57 4.16
N ALA A 71 2.22 -3.54 3.52
CA ALA A 71 1.17 -2.59 3.80
C ALA A 71 -0.22 -3.24 3.74
N ALA A 72 -1.12 -2.77 4.61
CA ALA A 72 -2.50 -3.21 4.71
C ALA A 72 -3.37 -2.09 5.31
N SER A 73 -4.68 -2.34 5.43
CA SER A 73 -5.61 -1.50 6.19
C SER A 73 -5.60 -1.91 7.66
N ASP A 74 -5.75 -0.92 8.55
CA ASP A 74 -6.17 -1.11 9.94
C ASP A 74 -7.43 -0.26 10.19
N PRO A 75 -8.63 -0.86 10.10
CA PRO A 75 -9.88 -0.16 10.33
C PRO A 75 -10.00 0.43 11.75
N ALA A 76 -9.33 -0.17 12.75
CA ALA A 76 -9.37 0.33 14.13
C ALA A 76 -8.63 1.66 14.29
N GLN A 77 -7.74 2.02 13.36
CA GLN A 77 -7.04 3.30 13.30
C GLN A 77 -7.57 4.21 12.18
N ASN A 78 -8.53 3.74 11.37
CA ASN A 78 -8.95 4.36 10.12
C ASN A 78 -7.73 4.77 9.27
N SER A 79 -6.81 3.82 9.07
CA SER A 79 -5.47 4.10 8.56
C SER A 79 -4.97 2.95 7.71
N VAL A 80 -4.05 3.24 6.79
CA VAL A 80 -3.13 2.20 6.34
C VAL A 80 -2.12 1.91 7.45
N VAL A 81 -1.55 0.71 7.46
CA VAL A 81 -0.45 0.34 8.34
C VAL A 81 0.69 -0.24 7.52
N ILE A 82 1.91 0.01 7.98
CA ILE A 82 3.14 -0.40 7.31
C ILE A 82 4.04 -1.13 8.30
N TRP A 83 4.67 -2.21 7.85
CA TRP A 83 5.66 -2.96 8.61
C TRP A 83 6.87 -3.31 7.74
N VAL A 84 7.97 -3.69 8.40
CA VAL A 84 9.14 -4.23 7.74
C VAL A 84 9.00 -5.74 7.71
N GLU A 85 8.87 -6.30 6.51
CA GLU A 85 8.80 -7.73 6.28
C GLU A 85 10.20 -8.38 6.33
N ARG A 86 11.17 -7.71 5.71
CA ARG A 86 12.58 -8.10 5.65
C ARG A 86 13.46 -6.87 5.55
N ASN A 87 14.66 -6.90 6.11
CA ASN A 87 15.63 -5.82 5.95
C ASN A 87 17.02 -6.29 5.48
N ASP A 88 17.89 -5.32 5.23
CA ASP A 88 19.28 -5.48 4.80
C ASP A 88 20.22 -6.04 5.87
N THR A 89 19.82 -6.04 7.14
CA THR A 89 20.57 -6.63 8.26
C THR A 89 20.24 -8.11 8.49
N GLY A 90 19.45 -8.73 7.61
CA GLY A 90 19.02 -10.12 7.73
C GLY A 90 17.84 -10.35 8.69
N TYR A 91 17.17 -9.29 9.15
CA TYR A 91 15.89 -9.45 9.84
C TYR A 91 14.82 -9.88 8.84
N VAL A 92 14.01 -10.83 9.27
CA VAL A 92 12.79 -11.28 8.62
C VAL A 92 11.74 -11.38 9.73
N THR A 93 10.50 -10.97 9.46
CA THR A 93 9.39 -11.15 10.41
C THR A 93 9.20 -12.63 10.76
N GLU A 94 8.65 -12.93 11.94
CA GLU A 94 8.50 -14.31 12.44
C GLU A 94 7.54 -15.13 11.57
N GLU A 95 6.50 -14.48 11.07
CA GLU A 95 5.49 -15.05 10.18
C GLU A 95 5.50 -14.29 8.84
N PRO A 96 6.40 -14.63 7.90
CA PRO A 96 6.45 -13.94 6.63
C PRO A 96 5.18 -14.15 5.83
N THR A 97 4.64 -13.08 5.27
CA THR A 97 3.48 -13.09 4.37
C THR A 97 3.72 -14.03 3.17
N GLU A 98 4.96 -14.11 2.69
CA GLU A 98 5.34 -15.04 1.60
C GLU A 98 5.16 -16.53 1.96
N ASN A 99 5.10 -16.86 3.25
CA ASN A 99 4.95 -18.24 3.73
C ASN A 99 3.49 -18.60 4.05
N ASP A 100 2.57 -17.63 4.00
CA ASP A 100 1.16 -17.87 4.24
C ASP A 100 0.54 -18.59 3.03
N THR A 101 0.18 -19.87 3.23
CA THR A 101 -0.37 -20.73 2.18
C THR A 101 -1.82 -20.44 1.84
N ASP A 102 -2.50 -19.63 2.66
CA ASP A 102 -3.89 -19.26 2.45
C ASP A 102 -4.02 -18.00 1.58
N LEU A 103 -2.88 -17.40 1.17
CA LEU A 103 -2.84 -16.21 0.33
C LEU A 103 -2.48 -16.53 -1.13
N TYR A 104 -3.21 -15.90 -2.05
CA TYR A 104 -2.99 -15.99 -3.49
C TYR A 104 -2.18 -14.80 -3.98
N THR A 105 -1.05 -15.04 -4.62
CA THR A 105 -0.15 -13.96 -5.06
C THR A 105 -0.52 -13.41 -6.43
N ILE A 106 -0.56 -12.10 -6.57
CA ILE A 106 -0.69 -11.41 -7.86
C ILE A 106 0.48 -10.44 -8.02
N SER A 107 1.23 -10.60 -9.10
CA SER A 107 2.32 -9.69 -9.46
C SER A 107 1.75 -8.40 -10.03
N ALA A 108 2.35 -7.26 -9.70
CA ALA A 108 2.01 -6.01 -10.37
C ALA A 108 2.35 -6.06 -11.89
N LEU A 109 3.24 -6.96 -12.30
CA LEU A 109 3.58 -7.23 -13.70
C LEU A 109 2.80 -8.39 -14.32
N ASP A 110 1.76 -8.89 -13.64
CA ASP A 110 0.88 -9.91 -14.19
C ASP A 110 0.19 -9.38 -15.45
N ASN A 111 0.14 -10.18 -16.52
CA ASN A 111 -0.44 -9.75 -17.81
C ASN A 111 -1.95 -9.99 -17.90
N GLN A 112 -2.51 -10.69 -16.93
CA GLN A 112 -3.90 -11.02 -16.82
C GLN A 112 -4.54 -10.14 -15.74
N TYR A 113 -4.08 -10.29 -14.50
CA TYR A 113 -4.75 -9.73 -13.33
C TYR A 113 -4.21 -8.36 -12.88
N SER A 114 -3.40 -7.73 -13.74
CA SER A 114 -2.84 -6.40 -13.54
C SER A 114 -2.83 -5.64 -14.88
N ASN A 115 -2.71 -4.32 -14.80
CA ASN A 115 -2.69 -3.45 -15.97
C ASN A 115 -1.29 -2.88 -16.25
N SER A 116 -1.11 -2.33 -17.46
CA SER A 116 0.19 -1.85 -17.93
C SER A 116 0.76 -0.66 -17.15
N TYR A 117 -0.05 0.02 -16.32
CA TYR A 117 0.42 1.14 -15.50
C TYR A 117 1.53 0.71 -14.56
N TRP A 118 1.36 -0.44 -13.91
CA TRP A 118 2.28 -0.98 -12.92
C TRP A 118 3.67 -1.32 -13.49
N SER A 119 3.74 -1.63 -14.80
CA SER A 119 5.02 -1.81 -15.49
C SER A 119 5.88 -0.54 -15.57
N GLN A 120 5.26 0.63 -15.42
CA GLN A 120 5.94 1.93 -15.39
C GLN A 120 6.40 2.31 -13.97
N ILE A 121 5.85 1.65 -12.95
CA ILE A 121 6.19 1.85 -11.53
C ILE A 121 7.34 0.93 -11.13
N VAL A 122 7.28 -0.35 -11.50
CA VAL A 122 8.33 -1.32 -11.15
C VAL A 122 9.64 -0.97 -11.86
N GLY A 123 10.73 -0.97 -11.10
CA GLY A 123 12.07 -0.60 -11.55
C GLY A 123 12.38 0.89 -11.41
N GLN A 124 11.44 1.72 -10.95
CA GLN A 124 11.67 3.14 -10.70
C GLN A 124 12.15 3.41 -9.27
N ASN A 125 12.77 4.58 -9.08
CA ASN A 125 13.20 5.04 -7.76
C ASN A 125 12.08 5.81 -7.08
N ILE A 126 11.89 5.60 -5.78
CA ILE A 126 11.02 6.47 -4.98
C ILE A 126 11.67 7.85 -4.86
N LYS A 127 11.00 8.86 -5.37
CA LYS A 127 11.42 10.26 -5.29
C LYS A 127 10.83 10.96 -4.06
N MET A 128 9.57 10.68 -3.76
CA MET A 128 8.83 11.34 -2.69
C MET A 128 7.79 10.39 -2.11
N ILE A 129 7.49 10.58 -0.82
CA ILE A 129 6.42 9.88 -0.13
C ILE A 129 5.56 10.93 0.58
N ASN A 130 4.25 10.84 0.42
CA ASN A 130 3.27 11.69 1.11
C ASN A 130 2.32 10.81 1.93
N ILE A 131 1.92 11.30 3.09
CA ILE A 131 0.84 10.69 3.88
C ILE A 131 -0.45 11.39 3.50
N ILE A 132 -1.49 10.63 3.17
CA ILE A 132 -2.82 11.16 2.87
C ILE A 132 -3.65 11.03 4.15
N LYS A 133 -4.06 12.18 4.68
CA LYS A 133 -5.00 12.27 5.80
C LYS A 133 -6.40 12.59 5.31
N ARG A 134 -7.40 12.10 6.04
CA ARG A 134 -8.81 12.42 5.78
C ARG A 134 -9.41 13.19 6.95
N ASP A 135 -10.15 14.24 6.64
CA ASP A 135 -10.92 14.96 7.64
C ASP A 135 -11.97 14.03 8.28
N PRO A 136 -12.00 13.93 9.62
CA PRO A 136 -12.91 13.03 10.29
C PRO A 136 -14.36 13.44 10.05
N GLN A 137 -15.18 12.48 9.64
CA GLN A 137 -16.59 12.74 9.29
C GLN A 137 -17.52 12.70 10.51
N ASN A 138 -17.03 12.22 11.65
CA ASN A 138 -17.77 12.13 12.90
C ASN A 138 -16.80 12.12 14.10
N ALA A 139 -17.36 12.21 15.31
CA ALA A 139 -16.59 12.25 16.55
C ALA A 139 -15.75 10.98 16.79
N LEU A 140 -16.20 9.81 16.36
CA LEU A 140 -15.44 8.56 16.53
C LEU A 140 -14.18 8.59 15.67
N LEU A 141 -14.30 8.96 14.39
CA LEU A 141 -13.15 9.09 13.50
C LEU A 141 -12.22 10.22 13.95
N ALA A 142 -12.73 11.28 14.57
CA ALA A 142 -11.90 12.38 15.07
C ALA A 142 -10.91 11.96 16.17
N GLU A 143 -11.14 10.82 16.82
CA GLU A 143 -10.23 10.24 17.82
C GLU A 143 -9.18 9.28 17.20
N LEU A 144 -9.31 8.97 15.91
CA LEU A 144 -8.41 8.07 15.18
C LEU A 144 -7.33 8.84 14.40
N GLN A 145 -6.41 8.09 13.79
CA GLN A 145 -5.26 8.66 13.08
C GLN A 145 -5.64 9.25 11.73
N ASN A 146 -6.61 8.62 11.06
CA ASN A 146 -7.15 9.04 9.75
C ASN A 146 -6.08 9.15 8.65
N GLU A 147 -5.00 8.37 8.75
CA GLU A 147 -3.92 8.28 7.75
C GLU A 147 -4.29 7.24 6.68
N VAL A 148 -5.30 7.59 5.90
CA VAL A 148 -6.01 6.71 4.96
C VAL A 148 -5.21 6.37 3.70
N GLY A 149 -4.02 6.95 3.52
CA GLY A 149 -3.15 6.51 2.44
C GLY A 149 -1.71 6.93 2.55
N VAL A 150 -0.87 6.27 1.76
CA VAL A 150 0.53 6.63 1.54
C VAL A 150 0.77 6.67 0.03
N GLU A 151 1.06 7.85 -0.47
CA GLU A 151 1.39 8.08 -1.87
C GLU A 151 2.90 7.95 -2.06
N LEU A 152 3.31 7.10 -2.98
CA LEU A 152 4.69 6.97 -3.43
C LEU A 152 4.81 7.57 -4.82
N VAL A 153 5.67 8.57 -4.97
CA VAL A 153 5.96 9.24 -6.24
C VAL A 153 7.30 8.75 -6.75
N MET A 154 7.29 8.24 -7.97
CA MET A 154 8.46 7.73 -8.67
C MET A 154 9.26 8.86 -9.33
N ASP A 155 10.51 8.58 -9.71
CA ASP A 155 11.39 9.52 -10.41
C ASP A 155 10.93 9.86 -11.83
N ASN A 156 10.28 8.92 -12.53
CA ASN A 156 9.60 9.17 -13.81
C ASN A 156 8.31 10.01 -13.68
N GLY A 157 7.88 10.35 -12.46
CA GLY A 157 6.69 11.15 -12.18
C GLY A 157 5.40 10.36 -11.99
N GLU A 158 5.41 9.06 -12.25
CA GLU A 158 4.28 8.18 -11.94
C GLU A 158 4.12 8.00 -10.43
N LYS A 159 2.90 7.67 -10.00
CA LYS A 159 2.57 7.60 -8.58
C LYS A 159 1.52 6.54 -8.30
N PHE A 160 1.62 5.96 -7.12
CA PHE A 160 0.59 5.08 -6.61
C PHE A 160 0.37 5.29 -5.12
N ILE A 161 -0.78 4.82 -4.64
CA ILE A 161 -1.28 5.04 -3.29
C ILE A 161 -1.57 3.67 -2.69
N LEU A 162 -0.94 3.41 -1.54
CA LEU A 162 -1.38 2.40 -0.59
C LEU A 162 -2.59 3.00 0.13
N SER A 163 -3.76 2.39 0.03
CA SER A 163 -5.01 3.04 0.40
C SER A 163 -5.87 2.21 1.35
N HIS A 164 -6.38 2.88 2.38
CA HIS A 164 -7.50 2.44 3.19
C HIS A 164 -8.77 3.14 2.68
N GLY A 165 -9.62 2.40 1.95
CA GLY A 165 -10.96 2.87 1.60
C GLY A 165 -11.07 4.03 0.61
N LEU A 166 -10.00 4.52 -0.03
CA LEU A 166 -10.10 5.72 -0.86
C LEU A 166 -10.87 5.50 -2.16
N HIS A 167 -11.02 4.26 -2.62
CA HIS A 167 -11.66 3.95 -3.90
C HIS A 167 -13.19 3.83 -3.81
N ASN A 168 -13.73 3.53 -2.63
CA ASN A 168 -15.17 3.26 -2.45
C ASN A 168 -15.72 3.64 -1.05
N ASN A 169 -14.89 4.22 -0.18
CA ASN A 169 -15.22 4.53 1.22
C ASN A 169 -15.53 3.29 2.10
N SER A 170 -14.97 2.11 1.78
CA SER A 170 -14.97 0.93 2.65
C SER A 170 -13.75 0.89 3.58
N ASP A 171 -13.64 -0.16 4.38
CA ASP A 171 -12.46 -0.41 5.24
C ASP A 171 -11.36 -1.21 4.50
N ASP A 172 -11.59 -1.53 3.22
CA ASP A 172 -10.72 -2.41 2.45
C ASP A 172 -9.42 -1.73 2.06
N PHE A 173 -8.36 -2.53 2.05
CA PHE A 173 -7.06 -2.10 1.56
C PHE A 173 -7.00 -2.19 0.04
N SER A 174 -6.38 -1.22 -0.62
CA SER A 174 -6.22 -1.22 -2.09
C SER A 174 -4.89 -0.56 -2.49
N VAL A 175 -4.41 -0.89 -3.68
CA VAL A 175 -3.20 -0.30 -4.27
C VAL A 175 -3.59 0.38 -5.57
N ILE A 176 -3.71 1.70 -5.52
CA ILE A 176 -4.45 2.46 -6.54
C ILE A 176 -3.66 3.65 -7.07
N THR A 177 -4.10 4.19 -8.20
CA THR A 177 -3.70 5.52 -8.66
C THR A 177 -4.74 6.55 -8.22
N GLU A 178 -4.43 7.84 -8.34
CA GLU A 178 -5.37 8.92 -8.00
C GLU A 178 -6.70 8.83 -8.77
N SER A 179 -6.72 8.25 -9.98
CA SER A 179 -7.94 8.14 -10.78
C SER A 179 -8.99 7.21 -10.16
N TYR A 180 -8.58 6.30 -9.26
CA TYR A 180 -9.48 5.43 -8.52
C TYR A 180 -10.03 6.07 -7.26
N ILE A 181 -9.48 7.20 -6.79
CA ILE A 181 -10.01 7.87 -5.60
C ILE A 181 -11.45 8.29 -5.87
N ASP A 182 -12.36 7.87 -4.98
CA ASP A 182 -13.74 8.32 -5.02
C ASP A 182 -13.78 9.84 -4.90
N ARG A 183 -14.30 10.49 -5.95
CA ARG A 183 -14.35 11.94 -6.06
C ARG A 183 -15.07 12.62 -4.90
N ARG A 184 -15.98 11.92 -4.24
CA ARG A 184 -16.71 12.42 -3.06
C ARG A 184 -15.78 12.63 -1.86
N LEU A 185 -14.64 11.93 -1.82
CA LEU A 185 -13.67 12.01 -0.74
C LEU A 185 -12.67 13.15 -0.91
N LEU A 186 -12.34 13.52 -2.16
CA LEU A 186 -11.25 14.46 -2.50
C LEU A 186 -11.27 15.78 -1.72
N ALA A 187 -12.45 16.34 -1.47
CA ALA A 187 -12.59 17.61 -0.76
C ALA A 187 -12.15 17.55 0.72
N ASN A 188 -12.03 16.34 1.26
CA ASN A 188 -11.71 16.05 2.65
C ASN A 188 -10.34 15.35 2.80
N LEU A 189 -9.51 15.37 1.77
CA LEU A 189 -8.19 14.73 1.78
C LEU A 189 -7.08 15.80 1.82
N GLU A 190 -6.07 15.55 2.66
CA GLU A 190 -4.87 16.36 2.78
C GLU A 190 -3.63 15.50 2.51
N TRP A 191 -2.75 15.97 1.62
CA TRP A 191 -1.44 15.34 1.39
C TRP A 191 -0.39 16.02 2.27
N VAL A 192 0.02 15.32 3.31
CA VAL A 192 1.10 15.73 4.21
C VAL A 192 2.43 15.28 3.61
N LYS A 193 3.21 16.25 3.14
CA LYS A 193 4.53 16.00 2.55
C LYS A 193 5.55 15.67 3.63
N LEU A 194 6.28 14.58 3.44
CA LEU A 194 7.41 14.23 4.29
C LEU A 194 8.67 14.93 3.77
N MET A 195 9.08 16.01 4.45
CA MET A 195 10.30 16.78 4.12
C MET A 195 11.53 15.88 4.07
#